data_AF-A0A656D704-F1
#
_entry.id   AF-A0A656D704-F1
#
_cell.length_a   1.000
_cell.length_b   1.000
_cell.length_c   1.000
_cell.angle_alpha   90.00
_cell.angle_beta   90.00
_cell.angle_gamma   90.00
#
_symmetry.space_group_name_H-M   'P 1'
#
loop_
_entity.id
_entity.type
_entity.pdbx_description
1 polymer ?
#
loop_
_entity_poly.entity_id
_entity_poly.type
_entity_poly.pdbx_seq_one_letter_code
_entity_poly.pdbx_strand_id
1 'polypeptide(L)'
;MASLYALAEGDEIEFIALRDILGLSDGNLSSHLIKLEEVGYVKIRKTFEGKKPRTYISLTRKGRRAFEDYTKSLMELLKLK
;
A
#
# COMPACT_ATOMS: atom_id res chain seq x y z
N MET A 1 2.29 -3.39 2.09
CA MET A 1 3.02 -3.01 0.86
C MET A 1 2.97 -4.10 -0.20
N ALA A 2 3.19 -5.38 0.12
CA ALA A 2 3.16 -6.48 -0.88
C ALA A 2 1.93 -6.48 -1.80
N SER A 3 0.70 -6.41 -1.26
CA SER A 3 -0.53 -6.39 -2.08
C SER A 3 -0.62 -5.18 -3.02
N LEU A 4 -0.06 -4.04 -2.63
CA LEU A 4 0.01 -2.85 -3.50
C LEU A 4 1.13 -2.98 -4.55
N TYR A 5 2.23 -3.65 -4.21
CA TYR A 5 3.37 -3.87 -5.11
C TYR A 5 2.99 -4.77 -6.28
N ALA A 6 2.07 -5.70 -6.07
CA ALA A 6 1.53 -6.58 -7.11
C ALA A 6 0.73 -5.86 -8.21
N LEU A 7 0.26 -4.63 -7.98
CA LEU A 7 -0.37 -3.79 -8.99
C LEU A 7 0.67 -3.25 -9.98
N ALA A 8 0.28 -2.84 -11.19
CA ALA A 8 1.20 -2.15 -12.09
C ALA A 8 1.59 -0.76 -11.55
N GLU A 9 2.68 -0.17 -12.05
CA GLU A 9 3.06 1.19 -11.64
C GLU A 9 1.97 2.18 -12.08
N GLY A 10 1.48 2.99 -11.12
CA GLY A 10 0.41 3.95 -11.37
C GLY A 10 -0.99 3.42 -11.09
N ASP A 11 -1.16 2.10 -11.02
CA ASP A 11 -2.44 1.50 -10.66
C ASP A 11 -2.79 1.74 -9.19
N GLU A 12 -4.08 1.80 -8.91
CA GLU A 12 -4.65 2.05 -7.60
C GLU A 12 -5.71 1.01 -7.25
N ILE A 13 -5.92 0.80 -5.96
CA ILE A 13 -6.95 -0.09 -5.42
C ILE A 13 -7.84 0.66 -4.44
N GLU A 14 -9.12 0.33 -4.44
CA GLU A 14 -10.09 0.93 -3.51
C GLU A 14 -9.88 0.40 -2.08
N PHE A 15 -10.06 1.27 -1.08
CA PHE A 15 -9.78 0.96 0.33
C PHE A 15 -10.46 -0.30 0.86
N ILE A 16 -11.75 -0.47 0.56
CA ILE A 16 -12.56 -1.63 0.98
C ILE A 16 -12.01 -2.90 0.32
N ALA A 17 -11.68 -2.84 -0.97
CA ALA A 17 -11.08 -3.98 -1.65
C ALA A 17 -9.72 -4.37 -1.04
N LEU A 18 -8.86 -3.39 -0.75
CA LEU A 18 -7.57 -3.63 -0.11
C LEU A 18 -7.73 -4.19 1.31
N ARG A 19 -8.68 -3.68 2.08
CA ARG A 19 -9.03 -4.18 3.40
C ARG A 19 -9.44 -5.64 3.36
N ASP A 20 -10.35 -5.99 2.45
CA ASP A 20 -10.90 -7.33 2.33
C ASP A 20 -9.80 -8.33 1.90
N ILE A 21 -8.92 -7.93 0.97
CA ILE A 21 -7.73 -8.72 0.56
C ILE A 21 -6.79 -8.99 1.75
N LEU A 22 -6.62 -8.01 2.64
CA LEU A 22 -5.69 -8.11 3.77
C LEU A 22 -6.35 -8.69 5.04
N GLY A 23 -7.66 -8.87 5.07
CA GLY A 23 -8.40 -9.33 6.25
C GLY A 23 -8.26 -8.40 7.46
N LEU A 24 -8.07 -7.10 7.23
CA LEU A 24 -7.86 -6.10 8.29
C LEU A 24 -9.16 -5.39 8.66
N SER A 25 -9.21 -4.83 9.86
CA SER A 25 -10.23 -3.83 10.20
C SER A 25 -9.92 -2.48 9.51
N ASP A 26 -10.96 -1.66 9.32
CA ASP A 26 -10.81 -0.30 8.77
C ASP A 26 -9.79 0.53 9.57
N GLY A 27 -9.84 0.45 10.91
CA GLY A 27 -8.94 1.17 11.81
C GLY A 27 -7.48 0.75 11.67
N ASN A 28 -7.22 -0.56 11.56
CA ASN A 28 -5.86 -1.06 11.34
C ASN A 28 -5.33 -0.62 9.98
N LEU A 29 -6.10 -0.84 8.91
CA LEU A 29 -5.66 -0.46 7.57
C LEU A 29 -5.41 1.04 7.47
N SER A 30 -6.31 1.88 7.97
CA SER A 30 -6.16 3.34 7.99
C SER A 30 -4.89 3.77 8.71
N SER A 31 -4.63 3.24 9.90
CA SER A 31 -3.44 3.57 10.70
C SER A 31 -2.13 3.19 9.98
N HIS A 32 -2.12 2.05 9.28
CA HIS A 32 -0.97 1.65 8.47
C HIS A 32 -0.78 2.55 7.24
N LEU A 33 -1.86 2.88 6.54
CA LEU A 33 -1.81 3.72 5.34
C LEU A 33 -1.36 5.14 5.66
N ILE A 34 -1.80 5.74 6.77
CA ILE A 34 -1.35 7.07 7.22
C ILE A 34 0.16 7.08 7.41
N LYS A 35 0.71 6.12 8.17
CA LYS A 35 2.17 6.03 8.41
C LYS A 35 2.96 5.85 7.12
N LEU A 36 2.44 5.08 6.17
CA LEU A 36 3.07 4.88 4.87
C LEU A 36 2.97 6.13 3.98
N GLU A 37 1.88 6.88 4.07
CA GLU A 37 1.69 8.14 3.34
C GLU A 37 2.60 9.24 3.88
N GLU A 38 2.75 9.36 5.20
CA GLU A 38 3.64 10.32 5.86
C GLU A 38 5.09 10.22 5.37
N VAL A 39 5.57 9.01 5.13
CA VAL A 39 6.91 8.77 4.56
C VAL A 39 6.94 8.77 3.03
N GLY A 40 5.79 8.98 2.38
CA GLY A 40 5.63 9.07 0.94
C GLY A 40 5.72 7.74 0.20
N TYR A 41 5.45 6.61 0.86
CA TYR A 41 5.47 5.28 0.24
C TYR A 41 4.18 4.96 -0.50
N VAL A 42 3.05 5.44 0.00
CA VAL A 42 1.75 5.34 -0.69
C VAL A 42 1.21 6.72 -0.98
N LYS A 43 0.30 6.79 -1.95
CA LYS A 43 -0.53 7.95 -2.24
C LYS A 43 -1.98 7.59 -1.95
N ILE A 44 -2.67 8.39 -1.14
CA ILE A 44 -4.10 8.24 -0.90
C ILE A 44 -4.85 9.30 -1.71
N ARG A 45 -5.74 8.84 -2.60
CA ARG A 45 -6.58 9.71 -3.43
C ARG A 45 -8.04 9.56 -3.00
N LYS A 46 -8.63 10.65 -2.52
CA LYS A 46 -10.05 10.71 -2.16
C LYS A 46 -10.83 11.36 -3.30
N THR A 47 -11.94 10.75 -3.68
CA THR A 47 -12.83 11.26 -4.73
C THR A 47 -14.28 11.01 -4.36
N PHE A 48 -15.21 11.61 -5.12
CA PHE A 48 -16.62 11.29 -5.05
C PHE A 48 -17.05 10.63 -6.36
N GLU A 49 -17.64 9.44 -6.25
CA GLU A 49 -18.32 8.78 -7.37
C GLU A 49 -19.83 8.92 -7.15
N GLY A 50 -20.42 9.88 -7.85
CA GLY A 50 -21.77 10.36 -7.54
C GLY A 50 -21.83 11.00 -6.16
N LYS A 51 -22.66 10.45 -5.26
CA LYS A 51 -22.79 10.93 -3.86
C LYS A 51 -21.96 10.14 -2.86
N LYS A 52 -21.16 9.15 -3.31
CA LYS A 52 -20.41 8.25 -2.42
C LYS A 52 -18.93 8.64 -2.41
N PRO A 53 -18.32 8.90 -1.25
CA PRO A 53 -16.88 9.08 -1.16
C PRO A 53 -16.18 7.74 -1.45
N ARG A 54 -15.10 7.81 -2.21
CA ARG A 54 -14.22 6.68 -2.54
C ARG A 54 -12.78 7.05 -2.20
N THR A 55 -12.04 6.08 -1.70
CA THR A 55 -10.63 6.23 -1.37
C THR A 55 -9.82 5.19 -2.13
N TYR A 56 -8.85 5.67 -2.90
CA TYR A 56 -7.94 4.85 -3.69
C TYR A 56 -6.52 4.96 -3.15
N ILE A 57 -5.81 3.84 -3.15
CA ILE A 57 -4.46 3.69 -2.64
C ILE A 57 -3.58 3.17 -3.76
N SER A 58 -2.44 3.82 -3.98
CA SER A 58 -1.39 3.37 -4.89
C SER A 58 -0.03 3.42 -4.21
N LEU A 59 0.91 2.59 -4.67
CA LEU A 59 2.32 2.79 -4.30
C LEU A 59 2.92 3.93 -5.11
N THR A 60 3.73 4.75 -4.45
CA THR A 60 4.62 5.68 -5.13
C THR A 60 5.87 4.96 -5.65
N ARG A 61 6.63 5.61 -6.53
CA ARG A 61 7.98 5.14 -6.91
C ARG A 61 8.88 4.92 -5.71
N LYS A 62 8.84 5.84 -4.74
CA LYS A 62 9.59 5.75 -3.48
C LYS A 62 9.19 4.51 -2.68
N GLY A 63 7.88 4.25 -2.57
CA GLY A 63 7.37 3.08 -1.86
C GLY A 63 7.72 1.75 -2.54
N ARG A 64 7.66 1.70 -3.88
CA ARG A 64 8.12 0.52 -4.64
C ARG A 64 9.58 0.22 -4.35
N ARG A 65 10.44 1.23 -4.46
CA ARG A 65 11.87 1.07 -4.18
C ARG A 65 12.15 0.62 -2.75
N ALA A 66 11.49 1.25 -1.78
CA ALA A 66 11.63 0.88 -0.37
C ALA A 66 11.21 -0.58 -0.11
N PHE A 67 10.16 -1.06 -0.79
CA PHE A 67 9.73 -2.45 -0.68
C PHE A 67 10.72 -3.43 -1.33
N GLU A 68 11.27 -3.10 -2.50
CA GLU A 68 12.34 -3.87 -3.15
C GLU A 68 13.56 -3.99 -2.24
N ASP A 69 14.05 -2.87 -1.70
CA ASP A 69 15.23 -2.85 -0.82
C ASP A 69 14.98 -3.66 0.47
N TYR A 70 13.76 -3.58 1.03
CA TYR A 70 13.34 -4.40 2.18
C TYR A 70 13.36 -5.90 1.86
N THR A 71 12.74 -6.31 0.75
CA THR A 71 12.67 -7.72 0.37
C THR A 71 14.04 -8.30 0.04
N LYS A 72 14.90 -7.51 -0.61
CA LYS A 72 16.30 -7.87 -0.86
C LYS A 72 17.04 -8.13 0.45
N SER A 73 16.99 -7.19 1.39
CA SER A 73 17.62 -7.32 2.71
C SER A 73 17.11 -8.55 3.46
N LEU A 74 15.80 -8.82 3.41
CA LEU A 74 15.21 -9.99 4.05
C LEU A 74 15.70 -11.30 3.41
N MET A 75 15.80 -11.37 2.08
CA MET A 75 16.35 -12.55 1.39
C MET A 75 17.83 -12.78 1.71
N GLU A 76 18.62 -11.73 1.82
CA GLU A 76 20.03 -11.83 2.21
C GLU A 76 20.16 -12.40 3.63
N LEU A 77 19.37 -11.91 4.58
CA LEU A 77 19.33 -12.45 5.95
C LEU A 77 18.93 -13.93 6.00
N LEU A 78 18.00 -14.37 5.15
CA LEU A 78 17.58 -15.77 5.08
C LEU A 78 18.65 -16.67 4.45
N LYS A 79 19.48 -16.16 3.54
CA LYS A 79 20.60 -16.90 2.91
C LYS A 79 21.85 -17.01 3.78
N LEU A 80 21.95 -16.18 4.82
CA LEU A 80 23.04 -16.19 5.80
C LEU A 80 22.81 -17.22 6.93
N LYS A 81 21.72 -17.98 6.87
CA LYS A 81 21.43 -19.15 7.72
C LYS A 81 21.66 -20.43 6.94
#